data_AF-A0A833VL88-F1
#
_entry.id   AF-A0A833VL88-F1
#
_cell.length_a   1.000
_cell.length_b   1.000
_cell.length_c   1.000
_cell.angle_alpha   90.00
_cell.angle_beta   90.00
_cell.angle_gamma   90.00
#
_symmetry.space_group_name_H-M   'P 1'
#
loop_
_entity.id
_entity.type
_entity.pdbx_description
1 polymer ?
#
loop_
_entity_poly.entity_id
_entity_poly.type
_entity_poly.pdbx_seq_one_letter_code
_entity_poly.pdbx_strand_id
1 'polypeptide(L)'
;MQIIQLPFILFLFLFLHFLLLILASPTIITADLNHPCPVSCGNISIPYPFGLGESRCFLPGFNLTCDLSLQPPRLLLGDGSIEVLDISLIHGTVTINSKVLSFLATNLNESWTGLLPNGPFTISSKNRFTAIGCGVIARVLFYEKNTLISLCASVCVVRDSTPGHDDTCAGIGCCQTSMPVGLTSFDVHLESLNETTYSFGEFNKVFIVDKDWFDENKDVRQKLLSPLYSKHPWDNSVSVEIPALLDWWFGSGSNSTGGISCEIAKKNASQFACRSINSWCYDNTNGNGYRCNCSEGYEGNPYVVDGCQDIDECQHLEVYPCDGTCVNEAGTYKCYSHDPRNYAGLIITIGVTTGVGLLLLFLGVFLLTRKIKARKATMQREKFFKQNKGLLLQHLISSSKDIAERMKIFSLEELNKATNNFDKSRIVGQGGHGVVYKGILSDQRVAAIKKPHAIVQREIEQFINEVAILSQINHRNVVKLFGCCLETEVEKAIWLSGAFQKIGMPFSDSENKWSQNEELQPPFDTKYINLKLAV
;
A
#
# COMPACT_ATOMS: atom_id res chain seq x y z
N MET A 1 14.85 -41.47 13.45
CA MET A 1 13.97 -40.43 14.07
C MET A 1 14.74 -39.11 14.19
N GLN A 2 15.35 -38.61 13.10
CA GLN A 2 16.24 -37.42 13.13
C GLN A 2 15.96 -36.41 12.00
N ILE A 3 14.98 -36.66 11.12
CA ILE A 3 14.71 -35.78 9.96
C ILE A 3 13.65 -34.70 10.26
N ILE A 4 12.98 -34.75 11.42
CA ILE A 4 11.88 -33.82 11.77
C ILE A 4 12.36 -32.58 12.55
N GLN A 5 13.61 -32.55 13.05
CA GLN A 5 14.08 -31.45 13.92
C GLN A 5 14.60 -30.22 13.16
N LEU A 6 15.13 -30.38 11.95
CA LEU A 6 15.70 -29.27 11.17
C LEU A 6 14.69 -28.16 10.79
N PRO A 7 13.46 -28.47 10.32
CA PRO A 7 12.51 -27.41 9.95
C PRO A 7 11.95 -26.65 11.16
N PHE A 8 11.90 -27.28 12.34
CA PHE A 8 11.38 -26.66 13.56
C PHE A 8 12.37 -25.64 14.15
N ILE A 9 13.67 -25.95 14.08
CA ILE A 9 14.73 -25.04 14.52
C ILE A 9 14.81 -23.82 13.60
N LEU A 10 14.67 -24.02 12.29
CA LEU A 10 14.64 -22.91 11.31
C LEU A 10 13.47 -21.94 11.57
N PHE A 11 12.30 -22.49 11.91
CA PHE A 11 11.12 -21.70 12.25
C PHE A 11 11.31 -20.89 13.54
N LEU A 12 11.95 -21.47 14.56
CA LEU A 12 12.24 -20.78 15.83
C LEU A 12 13.24 -19.63 15.65
N PHE A 13 14.27 -19.79 14.80
CA PHE A 13 15.24 -18.74 14.51
C PHE A 13 14.61 -17.56 13.75
N LEU A 14 13.74 -17.84 12.78
CA LEU A 14 13.01 -16.81 12.04
C LEU A 14 12.02 -16.04 12.94
N PHE A 15 11.37 -16.74 13.88
CA PHE A 15 10.46 -16.11 14.85
C PHE A 15 11.19 -15.23 15.87
N LEU A 16 12.39 -15.64 16.32
CA LEU A 16 13.20 -14.83 17.25
C LEU A 16 13.74 -13.55 16.60
N HIS A 17 14.15 -13.61 15.32
CA HIS A 17 14.58 -12.42 14.57
C HIS A 17 13.43 -11.43 14.36
N PHE A 18 12.22 -11.93 14.12
CA PHE A 18 11.03 -11.10 14.00
C PHE A 18 10.68 -10.38 15.32
N LEU A 19 10.89 -11.02 16.49
CA LEU A 19 10.67 -10.40 17.80
C LEU A 19 11.71 -9.33 18.17
N LEU A 20 12.97 -9.51 17.76
CA LEU A 20 14.07 -8.57 18.04
C LEU A 20 13.96 -7.25 17.25
N LEU A 21 13.23 -7.24 16.12
CA LEU A 21 12.96 -6.04 15.32
C LEU A 21 11.85 -5.15 15.92
N ILE A 22 11.07 -5.63 16.89
CA ILE A 22 9.93 -4.90 17.49
C ILE A 22 10.35 -4.09 18.75
N LEU A 23 11.56 -4.27 19.27
CA LEU A 23 12.01 -3.69 20.55
C LEU A 23 12.96 -2.48 20.44
N ALA A 24 13.22 -1.95 19.24
CA ALA A 24 14.02 -0.74 19.07
C ALA A 24 13.12 0.50 18.98
N SER A 25 12.90 1.19 20.11
CA SER A 25 12.41 2.58 20.12
C SER A 25 13.45 3.49 20.78
N PRO A 26 13.77 4.67 20.20
CA PRO A 26 14.70 5.60 20.81
C PRO A 26 14.02 6.35 21.96
N THR A 27 14.63 6.31 23.15
CA THR A 27 14.29 7.23 24.25
C THR A 27 14.80 8.63 23.92
N ILE A 28 13.89 9.57 23.73
CA ILE A 28 14.20 11.01 23.66
C ILE A 28 14.48 11.48 25.07
N ILE A 29 15.72 11.91 25.33
CA ILE A 29 16.09 12.64 26.54
C ILE A 29 15.75 14.11 26.27
N THR A 30 14.63 14.59 26.80
CA THR A 30 14.35 16.03 26.85
C THR A 30 15.18 16.64 27.98
N ALA A 31 16.08 17.54 27.60
CA ALA A 31 16.90 18.33 28.52
C ALA A 31 16.05 19.34 29.32
N ASP A 32 16.28 19.33 30.62
CA ASP A 32 16.27 20.43 31.60
C ASP A 32 15.39 21.66 31.29
N LEU A 33 14.15 21.65 31.80
CA LEU A 33 13.24 22.79 31.81
C LEU A 33 13.23 23.36 33.23
N ASN A 34 13.95 24.47 33.47
CA ASN A 34 13.83 25.14 34.76
C ASN A 34 13.34 26.58 34.71
N HIS A 35 12.98 27.16 33.56
CA HIS A 35 12.10 28.34 33.46
C HIS A 35 11.59 28.51 32.01
N PRO A 36 10.31 28.22 31.70
CA PRO A 36 9.76 28.41 30.37
C PRO A 36 9.60 29.91 30.04
N CYS A 37 10.04 30.31 28.85
CA CYS A 37 9.83 31.67 28.33
C CYS A 37 8.35 31.90 27.99
N PRO A 38 7.79 33.09 28.25
CA PRO A 38 6.42 33.41 27.84
C PRO A 38 6.28 33.38 26.32
N VAL A 39 5.24 32.69 25.83
CA VAL A 39 4.99 32.45 24.40
C VAL A 39 3.85 33.29 23.81
N SER A 40 3.17 34.08 24.63
CA SER A 40 2.01 34.88 24.19
C SER A 40 1.78 36.09 25.10
N CYS A 41 1.17 37.14 24.53
CA CYS A 41 0.64 38.29 25.25
C CYS A 41 -0.78 38.57 24.75
N GLY A 42 -1.78 38.42 25.62
CA GLY A 42 -3.19 38.48 25.19
C GLY A 42 -3.51 37.38 24.18
N ASN A 43 -4.00 37.77 22.99
CA ASN A 43 -4.31 36.85 21.90
C ASN A 43 -3.17 36.72 20.86
N ILE A 44 -2.02 37.34 21.11
CA ILE A 44 -0.91 37.39 20.17
C ILE A 44 0.11 36.34 20.56
N SER A 45 0.43 35.44 19.62
CA SER A 45 1.52 34.47 19.75
C SER A 45 2.86 35.15 19.52
N ILE A 46 3.86 34.84 20.35
CA ILE A 46 5.19 35.44 20.31
C ILE A 46 6.20 34.36 19.90
N PRO A 47 6.51 34.25 18.61
CA PRO A 47 7.49 33.29 18.14
C PRO A 47 8.92 33.79 18.35
N TYR A 48 9.82 32.91 18.78
CA TYR A 48 11.27 33.20 18.77
C TYR A 48 11.70 33.58 17.32
N PRO A 49 12.50 34.64 17.08
CA PRO A 49 13.46 35.28 17.98
C PRO A 49 12.89 36.37 18.89
N PHE A 50 11.59 36.67 18.78
CA PHE A 50 10.91 37.61 19.66
C PHE A 50 10.63 36.97 21.01
N GLY A 51 10.56 37.78 22.06
CA GLY A 51 10.30 37.26 23.39
C GLY A 51 10.14 38.32 24.47
N LEU A 52 9.68 37.86 25.63
CA LEU A 52 9.38 38.65 26.82
C LEU A 52 10.32 38.29 27.97
N GLY A 53 10.59 39.26 28.84
CA GLY A 53 11.25 39.00 30.12
C GLY A 53 12.78 38.87 30.01
N GLU A 54 13.32 37.72 30.39
CA GLU A 54 14.76 37.50 30.47
C GLU A 54 15.44 37.51 29.09
N SER A 55 16.69 37.97 29.04
CA SER A 55 17.49 38.07 27.80
C SER A 55 17.74 36.75 27.08
N ARG A 56 17.49 35.59 27.73
CA ARG A 56 17.56 34.27 27.10
C ARG A 56 16.34 33.94 26.23
N CYS A 57 15.24 34.69 26.37
CA CYS A 57 13.97 34.42 25.71
C CYS A 57 13.83 35.09 24.34
N PHE A 58 14.78 35.93 23.95
CA PHE A 58 14.78 36.65 22.67
C PHE A 58 16.21 36.90 22.20
N LEU A 59 16.37 37.24 20.91
CA LEU A 59 17.65 37.73 20.40
C LEU A 59 17.78 39.25 20.56
N PRO A 60 19.01 39.80 20.67
CA PRO A 60 19.21 41.25 20.81
C PRO A 60 18.47 42.05 19.74
N GLY A 61 17.68 43.04 20.17
CA GLY A 61 16.83 43.88 19.31
C GLY A 61 15.40 43.35 19.09
N PHE A 62 15.09 42.12 19.52
CA PHE A 62 13.77 41.48 19.39
C PHE A 62 13.03 41.36 20.73
N ASN A 63 13.42 42.15 21.73
CA ASN A 63 12.70 42.21 23.00
C ASN A 63 11.34 42.88 22.82
N LEU A 64 10.33 42.36 23.48
CA LEU A 64 8.98 42.90 23.51
C LEU A 64 8.57 43.20 24.96
N THR A 65 7.53 44.02 25.11
CA THR A 65 6.93 44.34 26.41
C THR A 65 5.45 44.01 26.36
N CYS A 66 4.95 43.24 27.32
CA CYS A 66 3.53 42.96 27.45
C CYS A 66 2.94 43.87 28.53
N ASP A 67 2.17 44.87 28.12
CA ASP A 67 1.47 45.77 29.03
C ASP A 67 0.17 45.12 29.51
N LEU A 68 0.15 44.75 30.79
CA LEU A 68 -0.99 44.12 31.46
C LEU A 68 -1.93 45.13 32.11
N SER A 69 -1.67 46.44 31.97
CA SER A 69 -2.47 47.50 32.59
C SER A 69 -3.85 47.66 31.97
N LEU A 70 -4.03 47.13 30.75
CA LEU A 70 -5.28 47.18 29.98
C LEU A 70 -5.80 45.77 29.72
N GLN A 71 -7.11 45.66 29.46
CA GLN A 71 -7.77 44.40 29.13
C GLN A 71 -8.56 44.56 27.82
N PRO A 72 -8.14 43.91 26.72
CA PRO A 72 -7.06 42.90 26.64
C PRO A 72 -5.64 43.50 26.80
N PRO A 73 -4.64 42.68 27.20
CA PRO A 73 -3.24 43.09 27.27
C PRO A 73 -2.71 43.56 25.92
N ARG A 74 -1.81 44.55 25.94
CA ARG A 74 -1.20 45.11 24.73
C ARG A 74 0.24 44.65 24.59
N LEU A 75 0.60 44.14 23.42
CA LEU A 75 1.97 43.82 23.09
C LEU A 75 2.65 45.06 22.50
N LEU A 76 3.81 45.43 23.03
CA LEU A 76 4.57 46.60 22.61
C LEU A 76 5.97 46.17 22.16
N LEU A 77 6.56 46.93 21.24
CA LEU A 77 7.98 46.82 20.94
C LEU A 77 8.83 47.12 22.19
N GLY A 78 10.07 46.66 22.19
CA GLY A 78 10.95 46.68 23.37
C GLY A 78 11.22 48.04 24.02
N ASP A 79 10.95 49.14 23.32
CA ASP A 79 11.02 50.52 23.83
C ASP A 79 9.69 51.03 24.42
N GLY A 80 8.63 50.24 24.32
CA GLY A 80 7.28 50.55 24.79
C GLY A 80 6.52 51.57 23.93
N SER A 81 7.06 51.97 22.77
CA SER A 81 6.53 53.10 22.00
C SER A 81 5.40 52.72 21.03
N ILE A 82 5.49 51.52 20.44
CA ILE A 82 4.62 51.05 19.36
C ILE A 82 3.96 49.75 19.76
N GLU A 83 2.65 49.67 19.54
CA GLU A 83 1.86 48.46 19.73
C GLU A 83 1.98 47.50 18.55
N VAL A 84 2.17 46.23 18.88
CA VAL A 84 2.25 45.10 17.96
C VAL A 84 0.90 44.40 17.94
N LEU A 85 0.38 44.20 16.73
CA LEU A 85 -0.89 43.51 16.46
C LEU A 85 -0.68 42.06 16.03
N ASP A 86 0.40 41.78 15.29
CA ASP A 86 0.74 40.43 14.82
C ASP A 86 2.23 40.29 14.46
N ILE A 87 2.75 39.07 14.51
CA ILE A 87 4.14 38.73 14.14
C ILE A 87 4.13 37.54 13.19
N SER A 88 4.57 37.77 11.94
CA SER A 88 4.71 36.72 10.94
C SER A 88 6.18 36.37 10.74
N LEU A 89 6.57 35.13 11.04
CA LEU A 89 7.92 34.65 10.73
C LEU A 89 8.12 34.41 9.22
N ILE A 90 7.13 33.80 8.57
CA ILE A 90 7.21 33.38 7.16
C ILE A 90 7.33 34.58 6.21
N HIS A 91 6.58 35.65 6.49
CA HIS A 91 6.70 36.91 5.76
C HIS A 91 7.81 37.80 6.35
N GLY A 92 8.24 37.50 7.58
CA GLY A 92 9.09 38.30 8.45
C GLY A 92 8.65 39.75 8.50
N THR A 93 7.39 39.91 8.88
CA THR A 93 6.75 41.20 9.11
C THR A 93 6.24 41.26 10.54
N VAL A 94 6.29 42.44 11.14
CA VAL A 94 5.58 42.78 12.38
C VAL A 94 4.48 43.77 12.02
N THR A 95 3.24 43.40 12.27
CA THR A 95 2.09 44.29 12.08
C THR A 95 1.96 45.14 13.33
N ILE A 96 1.95 46.46 13.17
CA ILE A 96 1.88 47.43 14.27
C ILE A 96 0.61 48.27 14.16
N ASN A 97 0.14 48.77 15.31
CA ASN A 97 -0.88 49.81 15.34
C ASN A 97 -0.23 51.16 15.03
N SER A 98 -0.49 51.66 13.83
CA SER A 98 0.08 52.91 13.33
C SER A 98 -0.47 54.11 14.08
N LYS A 99 0.40 55.07 14.38
CA LYS A 99 -0.01 56.32 15.01
C LYS A 99 -0.80 57.16 14.01
N VAL A 100 -2.00 57.57 14.42
CA VAL A 100 -2.84 58.50 13.66
C VAL A 100 -2.70 59.90 14.26
N LEU A 101 -2.12 60.82 13.49
CA LEU A 101 -2.07 62.23 13.87
C LEU A 101 -3.31 62.92 13.34
N SER A 102 -4.10 63.53 14.22
CA SER A 102 -5.27 64.33 13.86
C SER A 102 -5.03 65.78 14.25
N PHE A 103 -5.25 66.73 13.34
CA PHE A 103 -4.83 68.12 13.57
C PHE A 103 -5.65 69.17 12.80
N LEU A 104 -5.47 70.43 13.20
CA LEU A 104 -6.18 71.62 12.70
C LEU A 104 -5.38 72.39 11.66
N ALA A 105 -5.98 72.74 10.51
CA ALA A 105 -5.29 73.45 9.41
C ALA A 105 -4.66 74.83 9.78
N THR A 106 -5.06 75.44 10.90
CA THR A 106 -4.76 76.84 11.22
C THR A 106 -3.45 77.08 11.96
N ASN A 107 -2.74 76.04 12.45
CA ASN A 107 -1.42 76.17 13.09
C ASN A 107 -0.67 74.82 13.05
N LEU A 108 0.13 74.56 12.02
CA LEU A 108 0.78 73.25 11.86
C LEU A 108 2.27 73.39 11.57
N ASN A 109 3.04 73.28 12.65
CA ASN A 109 4.44 72.85 12.63
C ASN A 109 4.56 71.65 13.59
N GLU A 110 3.71 70.64 13.41
CA GLU A 110 3.82 69.39 14.17
C GLU A 110 4.76 68.43 13.45
N SER A 111 5.56 67.72 14.26
CA SER A 111 6.42 66.65 13.78
C SER A 111 6.16 65.37 14.56
N TRP A 112 6.34 64.24 13.89
CA TRP A 112 6.25 62.92 14.47
C TRP A 112 7.45 62.09 14.05
N THR A 113 8.22 61.63 15.03
CA THR A 113 9.27 60.65 14.81
C THR A 113 8.66 59.25 14.77
N GLY A 114 8.88 58.56 13.65
CA GLY A 114 8.43 57.19 13.44
C GLY A 114 9.35 56.18 14.12
N LEU A 115 10.22 55.55 13.35
CA LEU A 115 11.20 54.58 13.84
C LEU A 115 12.52 55.26 14.27
N LEU A 116 13.17 54.70 15.29
CA LEU A 116 14.50 55.10 15.74
C LEU A 116 15.60 54.27 15.08
N PRO A 117 16.80 54.84 14.86
CA PRO A 117 17.92 54.12 14.26
C PRO A 117 18.42 52.97 15.15
N ASN A 118 19.06 51.98 14.53
CA ASN A 118 19.75 50.83 15.17
C ASN A 118 18.87 49.67 15.65
N GLY A 119 17.58 49.66 15.32
CA GLY A 119 16.70 48.49 15.49
C GLY A 119 16.80 47.49 14.34
N PRO A 120 16.33 46.24 14.50
CA PRO A 120 16.24 45.27 13.42
C PRO A 120 15.07 45.56 12.45
N PHE A 121 14.27 46.60 12.72
CA PHE A 121 13.04 46.92 12.02
C PHE A 121 13.24 48.02 10.96
N THR A 122 12.54 47.87 9.83
CA THR A 122 12.44 48.87 8.77
C THR A 122 10.98 49.00 8.33
N ILE A 123 10.56 50.16 7.86
CA ILE A 123 9.22 50.29 7.29
C ILE A 123 9.10 49.44 6.02
N SER A 124 8.01 48.68 5.90
CA SER A 124 7.76 47.89 4.70
C SER A 124 7.29 48.78 3.54
N SER A 125 7.75 48.47 2.33
CA SER A 125 7.30 49.12 1.09
C SER A 125 5.86 48.75 0.70
N LYS A 126 5.28 47.74 1.37
CA LYS A 126 3.86 47.40 1.27
C LYS A 126 2.95 48.46 1.89
N ASN A 127 3.50 49.32 2.75
CA ASN A 127 2.72 50.40 3.34
C ASN A 127 2.53 51.59 2.38
N ARG A 128 1.45 52.33 2.63
CA ARG A 128 1.15 53.64 2.06
C ARG A 128 1.19 54.69 3.14
N PHE A 129 1.88 55.79 2.85
CA PHE A 129 1.76 57.01 3.64
C PHE A 129 0.53 57.78 3.16
N THR A 130 -0.40 58.03 4.07
CA THR A 130 -1.73 58.54 3.75
C THR A 130 -1.98 59.85 4.50
N ALA A 131 -2.43 60.85 3.75
CA ALA A 131 -2.91 62.12 4.30
C ALA A 131 -4.36 62.32 3.85
N ILE A 132 -5.28 62.39 4.80
CA ILE A 132 -6.70 62.67 4.58
C ILE A 132 -6.98 64.05 5.13
N GLY A 133 -7.73 64.88 4.39
CA GLY A 133 -8.04 66.23 4.82
C GLY A 133 -7.89 67.27 3.74
N CYS A 134 -7.90 68.54 4.16
CA CYS A 134 -7.89 69.69 3.31
C CYS A 134 -6.73 70.63 3.61
N GLY A 135 -6.01 71.06 2.56
CA GLY A 135 -4.94 72.04 2.69
C GLY A 135 -3.75 71.52 3.48
N VAL A 136 -3.45 70.21 3.36
CA VAL A 136 -2.38 69.54 4.10
C VAL A 136 -1.24 69.18 3.18
N ILE A 137 -0.01 69.45 3.61
CA ILE A 137 1.21 68.86 3.07
C ILE A 137 1.86 68.05 4.17
N ALA A 138 2.01 66.76 3.94
CA ALA A 138 2.72 65.85 4.83
C ALA A 138 4.02 65.38 4.16
N ARG A 139 5.14 65.65 4.83
CA ARG A 139 6.51 65.35 4.35
C ARG A 139 7.12 64.25 5.18
N VAL A 140 7.58 63.19 4.53
CA VAL A 140 8.41 62.16 5.15
C VAL A 140 9.87 62.52 4.90
N LEU A 141 10.65 62.67 5.96
CA LEU A 141 12.05 63.06 5.93
C LEU A 141 12.91 62.01 6.62
N PHE A 142 14.15 61.86 6.16
CA PHE A 142 15.12 60.98 6.81
C PHE A 142 15.55 61.60 8.15
N TYR A 143 15.39 60.89 9.27
CA TYR A 143 15.57 61.40 10.64
C TYR A 143 16.89 62.16 10.84
N GLU A 144 18.02 61.60 10.37
CA GLU A 144 19.35 62.20 10.61
C GLU A 144 19.79 63.20 9.53
N LYS A 145 19.25 63.10 8.31
CA LYS A 145 19.73 63.87 7.14
C LYS A 145 18.77 64.98 6.73
N ASN A 146 17.60 65.05 7.37
CA ASN A 146 16.48 65.92 7.03
C ASN A 146 16.20 65.99 5.51
N THR A 147 16.43 64.87 4.82
CA THR A 147 16.29 64.76 3.36
C THR A 147 14.89 64.31 3.04
N LEU A 148 14.22 65.01 2.12
CA LEU A 148 12.85 64.67 1.71
C LEU A 148 12.85 63.31 0.99
N ILE A 149 12.04 62.39 1.50
CA ILE A 149 11.87 61.03 0.98
C ILE A 149 10.60 60.93 0.16
N SER A 150 9.50 61.36 0.77
CA SER A 150 8.16 61.26 0.21
C SER A 150 7.33 62.45 0.65
N LEU A 151 6.39 62.85 -0.20
CA LEU A 151 5.52 63.98 0.05
C LEU A 151 4.10 63.60 -0.34
N CYS A 152 3.14 64.02 0.47
CA CYS A 152 1.74 63.80 0.23
C CYS A 152 0.97 65.08 0.49
N ALA A 153 0.30 65.59 -0.53
CA ALA A 153 -0.46 66.83 -0.44
C ALA A 153 -1.92 66.57 -0.80
N SER A 154 -2.84 67.14 -0.02
CA SER A 154 -4.27 67.04 -0.24
C SER A 154 -4.91 68.43 -0.30
N VAL A 155 -5.68 68.68 -1.34
CA VAL A 155 -6.47 69.90 -1.56
C VAL A 155 -7.96 69.55 -1.65
N CYS A 156 -8.85 70.52 -1.48
CA CYS A 156 -10.28 70.31 -1.73
C CYS A 156 -10.79 71.29 -2.77
N VAL A 157 -11.80 70.87 -3.53
CA VAL A 157 -12.53 71.72 -4.46
C VAL A 157 -13.82 72.16 -3.79
N VAL A 158 -14.14 73.46 -3.86
CA VAL A 158 -15.37 74.03 -3.27
C VAL A 158 -16.49 74.11 -4.32
N ARG A 159 -17.65 73.53 -3.96
CA ARG A 159 -19.00 73.56 -4.58
C ARG A 159 -19.23 72.86 -5.94
N ASP A 160 -20.39 72.18 -6.00
CA ASP A 160 -21.11 71.54 -7.12
C ASP A 160 -20.48 70.39 -7.89
N SER A 161 -19.20 70.07 -7.66
CA SER A 161 -18.67 68.76 -8.01
C SER A 161 -18.70 67.86 -6.77
N THR A 162 -19.54 66.83 -6.79
CA THR A 162 -19.22 65.62 -6.03
C THR A 162 -17.81 65.23 -6.43
N PRO A 163 -16.83 65.19 -5.50
CA PRO A 163 -15.56 64.54 -5.79
C PRO A 163 -15.90 63.19 -6.43
N GLY A 164 -15.30 62.91 -7.59
CA GLY A 164 -15.62 61.69 -8.33
C GLY A 164 -15.66 60.54 -7.34
N HIS A 165 -16.73 59.75 -7.41
CA HIS A 165 -16.88 58.49 -6.69
C HIS A 165 -15.83 57.46 -7.15
N ASP A 166 -14.68 57.91 -7.64
CA ASP A 166 -13.52 57.11 -7.90
C ASP A 166 -12.82 56.93 -6.56
N ASP A 167 -12.68 55.66 -6.17
CA ASP A 167 -12.03 55.17 -4.97
C ASP A 167 -10.53 55.55 -4.87
N THR A 168 -10.04 56.53 -5.64
CA THR A 168 -8.62 56.84 -5.79
C THR A 168 -8.19 58.03 -4.91
N CYS A 169 -7.36 57.75 -3.91
CA CYS A 169 -6.78 58.73 -2.99
C CYS A 169 -5.60 59.47 -3.65
N ALA A 170 -5.91 60.40 -4.58
CA ALA A 170 -4.94 61.01 -5.49
C ALA A 170 -4.92 62.56 -5.46
N GLY A 171 -4.87 63.14 -4.26
CA GLY A 171 -4.61 64.57 -4.04
C GLY A 171 -5.84 65.45 -3.79
N ILE A 172 -7.06 64.97 -4.04
CA ILE A 172 -8.31 65.69 -3.71
C ILE A 172 -8.95 65.04 -2.48
N GLY A 173 -8.96 65.75 -1.34
CA GLY A 173 -9.48 65.28 -0.05
C GLY A 173 -8.67 64.15 0.61
N CYS A 174 -7.88 63.42 -0.17
CA CYS A 174 -7.03 62.33 0.25
C CYS A 174 -5.82 62.25 -0.67
N CYS A 175 -4.63 62.01 -0.11
CA CYS A 175 -3.44 61.65 -0.84
C CYS A 175 -2.81 60.38 -0.25
N GLN A 176 -2.31 59.52 -1.14
CA GLN A 176 -1.52 58.34 -0.79
C GLN A 176 -0.23 58.28 -1.60
N THR A 177 0.87 57.95 -0.95
CA THR A 177 2.17 57.76 -1.57
C THR A 177 2.86 56.50 -1.07
N SER A 178 3.78 55.95 -1.87
CA SER A 178 4.59 54.79 -1.49
C SER A 178 5.60 55.15 -0.40
N MET A 179 5.88 54.20 0.49
CA MET A 179 7.05 54.28 1.37
C MET A 179 8.28 53.66 0.70
N PRO A 180 9.49 54.22 0.88
CA PRO A 180 10.71 53.62 0.36
C PRO A 180 11.02 52.30 1.08
N VAL A 181 11.72 51.40 0.37
CA VAL A 181 12.18 50.13 0.94
C VAL A 181 13.30 50.38 1.95
N GLY A 182 13.22 49.77 3.13
CA GLY A 182 14.35 49.68 4.05
C GLY A 182 14.64 50.96 4.85
N LEU A 183 13.65 51.82 5.04
CA LEU A 183 13.79 53.02 5.88
C LEU A 183 13.80 52.61 7.36
N THR A 184 14.94 52.79 8.01
CA THR A 184 15.19 52.45 9.42
C THR A 184 14.75 53.55 10.38
N SER A 185 14.73 54.80 9.93
CA SER A 185 14.31 55.95 10.74
C SER A 185 13.76 57.08 9.87
N PHE A 186 12.73 57.75 10.35
CA PHE A 186 12.09 58.83 9.62
C PHE A 186 11.32 59.77 10.54
N ASP A 187 11.20 61.02 10.11
CA ASP A 187 10.29 62.01 10.67
C ASP A 187 9.20 62.35 9.68
N VAL A 188 8.02 62.63 10.19
CA VAL A 188 6.92 63.22 9.45
C VAL A 188 6.77 64.66 9.87
N HIS A 189 6.87 65.59 8.93
CA HIS A 189 6.60 67.01 9.12
C HIS A 189 5.33 67.42 8.40
N LEU A 190 4.51 68.20 9.09
CA LEU A 190 3.22 68.67 8.59
C LEU A 190 3.28 70.16 8.32
N GLU A 191 2.77 70.58 7.17
CA GLU A 191 2.68 71.96 6.74
C GLU A 191 1.26 72.25 6.21
N SER A 192 0.81 73.50 6.38
CA SER A 192 -0.49 73.97 5.88
C SER A 192 -0.35 74.68 4.53
N LEU A 193 -1.28 74.42 3.60
CA LEU A 193 -1.43 75.16 2.35
C LEU A 193 -2.25 76.43 2.61
N ASN A 194 -1.56 77.55 2.84
CA ASN A 194 -2.09 78.87 3.25
C ASN A 194 -3.13 79.55 2.31
N GLU A 195 -3.69 78.88 1.31
CA GLU A 195 -4.52 79.51 0.25
C GLU A 195 -6.02 79.14 0.26
N THR A 196 -6.49 78.28 1.16
CA THR A 196 -7.93 77.93 1.19
C THR A 196 -8.69 78.68 2.28
N THR A 197 -9.50 79.66 1.86
CA THR A 197 -10.30 80.58 2.69
C THR A 197 -11.48 79.90 3.42
N TYR A 198 -11.52 78.57 3.50
CA TYR A 198 -12.59 77.83 4.18
C TYR A 198 -11.99 76.74 5.06
N SER A 199 -11.86 77.08 6.34
CA SER A 199 -11.57 76.18 7.43
C SER A 199 -12.77 75.27 7.69
N PHE A 200 -12.88 74.19 6.92
CA PHE A 200 -13.48 72.97 7.48
C PHE A 200 -12.57 72.58 8.65
N GLY A 201 -13.07 72.79 9.87
CA GLY A 201 -12.33 72.49 11.10
C GLY A 201 -11.84 71.04 11.14
N GLU A 202 -10.88 70.74 12.00
CA GLU A 202 -10.59 69.46 12.68
C GLU A 202 -10.45 68.11 11.92
N PHE A 203 -10.46 68.01 10.59
CA PHE A 203 -10.48 66.68 9.90
C PHE A 203 -9.19 66.16 9.29
N ASN A 204 -8.06 66.86 9.49
CA ASN A 204 -6.82 66.40 8.87
C ASN A 204 -6.23 65.23 9.65
N LYS A 205 -6.00 64.11 8.95
CA LYS A 205 -5.41 62.89 9.50
C LYS A 205 -4.22 62.44 8.67
N VAL A 206 -3.12 62.10 9.34
CA VAL A 206 -1.93 61.53 8.69
C VAL A 206 -1.52 60.26 9.41
N PHE A 207 -1.29 59.20 8.64
CA PHE A 207 -0.92 57.89 9.15
C PHE A 207 -0.22 57.06 8.07
N ILE A 208 0.45 55.99 8.51
CA ILE A 208 0.98 54.94 7.63
C ILE A 208 0.03 53.75 7.73
N VAL A 209 -0.29 53.12 6.61
CA VAL A 209 -1.21 51.96 6.59
C VAL A 209 -0.72 50.88 5.63
N ASP A 210 -0.96 49.62 5.95
CA ASP A 210 -0.83 48.51 5.01
C ASP A 210 -1.79 48.70 3.83
N LYS A 211 -1.25 48.65 2.60
CA LYS A 211 -2.02 48.88 1.38
C LYS A 211 -3.16 47.88 1.26
N ASP A 212 -2.86 46.59 1.40
CA ASP A 212 -3.81 45.52 1.09
C ASP A 212 -4.96 45.55 2.10
N TRP A 213 -4.65 45.73 3.38
CA TRP A 213 -5.66 45.96 4.42
C TRP A 213 -6.53 47.19 4.16
N PHE A 214 -5.95 48.32 3.72
CA PHE A 214 -6.70 49.55 3.48
C PHE A 214 -7.63 49.44 2.26
N ASP A 215 -7.21 48.71 1.23
CA ASP A 215 -8.00 48.46 0.01
C ASP A 215 -9.16 47.50 0.28
N GLU A 216 -8.95 46.49 1.13
CA GLU A 216 -9.98 45.51 1.53
C GLU A 216 -11.01 46.10 2.51
N ASN A 217 -10.59 46.96 3.44
CA ASN A 217 -11.47 47.53 4.47
C ASN A 217 -12.17 48.81 4.01
N LYS A 218 -12.97 48.69 2.93
CA LYS A 218 -13.69 49.82 2.31
C LYS A 218 -14.56 50.61 3.29
N ASP A 219 -15.22 49.95 4.24
CA ASP A 219 -16.06 50.60 5.25
C ASP A 219 -15.25 51.48 6.20
N VAL A 220 -14.06 51.00 6.61
CA VAL A 220 -13.14 51.77 7.46
C VAL A 220 -12.60 52.96 6.69
N ARG A 221 -12.20 52.75 5.44
CA ARG A 221 -11.76 53.82 4.54
C ARG A 221 -12.86 54.86 4.36
N GLN A 222 -14.10 54.43 4.15
CA GLN A 222 -15.24 55.33 4.04
C GLN A 222 -15.49 56.07 5.35
N LYS A 223 -15.39 55.42 6.51
CA LYS A 223 -15.49 56.09 7.82
C LYS A 223 -14.40 57.13 8.02
N LEU A 224 -13.15 56.85 7.63
CA LEU A 224 -12.03 57.79 7.70
C LEU A 224 -12.21 58.99 6.76
N LEU A 225 -12.81 58.78 5.59
CA LEU A 225 -13.10 59.83 4.61
C LEU A 225 -14.42 60.56 4.88
N SER A 226 -15.36 59.95 5.63
CA SER A 226 -16.72 60.46 5.86
C SER A 226 -16.79 61.88 6.44
N PRO A 227 -15.85 62.34 7.31
CA PRO A 227 -15.90 63.71 7.80
C PRO A 227 -15.67 64.75 6.72
N LEU A 228 -15.04 64.39 5.58
CA LEU A 228 -14.91 65.26 4.41
C LEU A 228 -16.27 65.57 3.74
N TYR A 229 -17.27 64.72 3.98
CA TYR A 229 -18.57 64.76 3.30
C TYR A 229 -19.73 65.07 4.26
N SER A 230 -19.49 65.18 5.57
CA SER A 230 -20.52 65.46 6.57
C SER A 230 -20.77 66.96 6.76
N LYS A 231 -22.05 67.35 6.84
CA LYS A 231 -22.47 68.71 7.23
C LYS A 231 -22.28 69.00 8.73
N HIS A 232 -22.14 67.96 9.56
CA HIS A 232 -21.98 68.05 11.01
C HIS A 232 -20.71 67.32 11.44
N PRO A 233 -19.60 68.05 11.68
CA PRO A 233 -18.29 67.41 11.73
C PRO A 233 -17.84 66.93 13.13
N TRP A 234 -18.70 66.96 14.15
CA TRP A 234 -18.27 66.80 15.55
C TRP A 234 -18.36 65.36 16.12
N ASP A 235 -18.69 64.35 15.32
CA ASP A 235 -18.74 62.95 15.77
C ASP A 235 -17.36 62.28 15.60
N ASN A 236 -16.42 62.65 16.48
CA ASN A 236 -14.98 62.58 16.18
C ASN A 236 -14.15 61.55 16.96
N SER A 237 -14.75 60.51 17.55
CA SER A 237 -13.98 59.47 18.25
C SER A 237 -14.18 58.10 17.64
N VAL A 238 -13.84 57.91 16.37
CA VAL A 238 -13.58 56.56 15.87
C VAL A 238 -12.10 56.27 16.11
N SER A 239 -11.80 55.63 17.24
CA SER A 239 -10.51 54.98 17.48
C SER A 239 -10.46 53.73 16.61
N VAL A 240 -9.96 53.89 15.38
CA VAL A 240 -9.69 52.78 14.47
C VAL A 240 -8.24 52.36 14.65
N GLU A 241 -8.00 51.08 14.88
CA GLU A 241 -6.66 50.50 14.76
C GLU A 241 -6.27 50.50 13.29
N ILE A 242 -5.18 51.20 12.95
CA ILE A 242 -4.69 51.30 11.57
C ILE A 242 -3.43 50.45 11.47
N PRO A 243 -3.47 49.26 10.86
CA PRO A 243 -2.31 48.40 10.79
C PRO A 243 -1.27 48.96 9.81
N ALA A 244 0.00 48.89 10.20
CA ALA A 244 1.15 49.12 9.32
C ALA A 244 2.17 47.98 9.49
N LEU A 245 2.97 47.72 8.45
CA LEU A 245 3.92 46.61 8.41
C LEU A 245 5.36 47.07 8.63
N LEU A 246 6.07 46.43 9.55
CA LEU A 246 7.51 46.53 9.69
C LEU A 246 8.17 45.28 9.14
N ASP A 247 9.15 45.42 8.26
CA ASP A 247 10.06 44.32 7.90
C ASP A 247 11.17 44.23 8.95
N TRP A 248 11.64 43.03 9.27
CA TRP A 248 12.76 42.83 10.20
C TRP A 248 13.89 41.98 9.65
N TRP A 249 15.13 42.31 10.02
CA TRP A 249 16.33 41.68 9.46
C TRP A 249 17.43 41.54 10.52
N PHE A 250 18.11 40.39 10.52
CA PHE A 250 19.28 40.21 11.37
C PHE A 250 20.47 40.98 10.81
N GLY A 251 21.25 41.61 11.70
CA GLY A 251 22.48 42.30 11.31
C GLY A 251 22.26 43.62 10.56
N SER A 252 21.02 44.17 10.54
CA SER A 252 20.67 45.40 9.82
C SER A 252 21.12 46.71 10.50
N GLY A 253 21.91 46.64 11.58
CA GLY A 253 22.28 47.80 12.41
C GLY A 253 23.60 47.69 13.16
N SER A 254 24.54 46.83 12.73
CA SER A 254 25.89 46.84 13.31
C SER A 254 26.64 48.11 12.89
N ASN A 255 27.44 48.71 13.78
CA ASN A 255 28.30 49.89 13.55
C ASN A 255 29.34 49.75 12.40
N SER A 256 29.30 48.64 11.66
CA SER A 256 30.03 48.40 10.43
C SER A 256 29.19 48.91 9.27
N THR A 257 29.80 49.63 8.33
CA THR A 257 29.19 50.34 7.19
C THR A 257 28.49 49.43 6.16
N GLY A 258 27.48 48.67 6.59
CA GLY A 258 26.70 47.70 5.82
C GLY A 258 26.28 46.52 6.71
N GLY A 259 25.05 46.04 6.54
CA GLY A 259 24.54 44.91 7.31
C GLY A 259 25.25 43.59 6.99
N ILE A 260 24.98 42.59 7.82
CA ILE A 260 25.60 41.26 7.70
C ILE A 260 24.81 40.42 6.70
N SER A 261 25.48 39.91 5.66
CA SER A 261 24.88 38.94 4.72
C SER A 261 24.91 37.51 5.27
N CYS A 262 24.11 36.61 4.68
CA CYS A 262 24.08 35.19 4.95
C CYS A 262 25.46 34.53 4.82
N GLU A 263 26.23 34.89 3.80
CA GLU A 263 27.55 34.32 3.59
C GLU A 263 28.52 34.66 4.73
N ILE A 264 28.44 35.90 5.23
CA ILE A 264 29.25 36.36 6.37
C ILE A 264 28.72 35.74 7.67
N ALA A 265 27.41 35.71 7.85
CA ALA A 265 26.77 35.18 9.05
C ALA A 265 27.07 33.69 9.28
N LYS A 266 27.09 32.88 8.22
CA LYS A 266 27.43 31.45 8.28
C LYS A 266 28.86 31.19 8.75
N LYS A 267 29.80 32.13 8.55
CA LYS A 267 31.20 31.99 9.01
C LYS A 267 31.32 32.10 10.53
N ASN A 268 30.34 32.70 11.21
CA ASN A 268 30.29 32.81 12.67
C ASN A 268 29.14 31.97 13.26
N ALA A 269 29.34 30.66 13.38
CA ALA A 269 28.32 29.71 13.81
C ALA A 269 27.70 30.02 15.19
N SER A 270 28.42 30.67 16.10
CA SER A 270 27.90 31.03 17.43
C SER A 270 26.85 32.14 17.35
N GLN A 271 26.97 33.06 16.38
CA GLN A 271 26.08 34.21 16.19
C GLN A 271 25.09 34.03 15.02
N PHE A 272 25.19 32.92 14.28
CA PHE A 272 24.28 32.63 13.18
C PHE A 272 22.87 32.35 13.69
N ALA A 273 21.87 33.08 13.16
CA ALA A 273 20.51 33.05 13.66
C ALA A 273 19.71 31.81 13.21
N CYS A 274 20.00 31.24 12.02
CA CYS A 274 19.29 30.05 11.55
C CYS A 274 19.82 28.83 12.32
N ARG A 275 18.99 28.24 13.18
CA ARG A 275 19.39 27.14 14.07
C ARG A 275 18.85 25.78 13.62
N SER A 276 17.73 25.75 12.91
CA SER A 276 17.17 24.49 12.42
C SER A 276 17.96 23.95 11.23
N ILE A 277 18.18 22.64 11.17
CA ILE A 277 18.92 21.99 10.07
C ILE A 277 18.15 22.05 8.74
N ASN A 278 16.82 21.99 8.79
CA ASN A 278 15.93 22.09 7.64
C ASN A 278 15.51 23.55 7.40
N SER A 279 16.47 24.46 7.51
CA SER A 279 16.28 25.88 7.24
C SER A 279 17.33 26.41 6.28
N TRP A 280 16.99 27.48 5.58
CA TRP A 280 17.89 28.18 4.67
C TRP A 280 17.91 29.67 4.99
N CYS A 281 19.03 30.30 4.66
CA CYS A 281 19.29 31.71 4.91
C CYS A 281 19.18 32.50 3.60
N TYR A 282 18.56 33.68 3.66
CA TYR A 282 18.52 34.61 2.54
C TYR A 282 18.76 36.06 2.93
N ASP A 283 19.33 36.80 1.99
CA ASP A 283 19.72 38.19 2.17
C ASP A 283 18.56 39.15 1.88
N ASN A 284 18.57 40.29 2.58
CA ASN A 284 17.76 41.43 2.22
C ASN A 284 18.18 41.95 0.83
N THR A 285 17.22 42.38 0.00
CA THR A 285 17.48 42.89 -1.36
C THR A 285 18.44 44.07 -1.39
N ASN A 286 18.48 44.85 -0.31
CA ASN A 286 19.36 46.01 -0.18
C ASN A 286 20.75 45.65 0.36
N GLY A 287 21.05 44.34 0.55
CA GLY A 287 22.30 43.83 1.11
C GLY A 287 22.49 44.11 2.60
N ASN A 288 21.47 44.67 3.27
CA ASN A 288 21.51 45.05 4.68
C ASN A 288 20.74 44.02 5.52
N GLY A 289 21.43 42.97 5.95
CA GLY A 289 20.90 41.95 6.84
C GLY A 289 20.36 40.70 6.14
N TYR A 290 20.01 39.71 6.96
CA TYR A 290 19.53 38.39 6.51
C TYR A 290 18.36 37.86 7.34
N ARG A 291 17.66 36.85 6.80
CA ARG A 291 16.60 36.09 7.47
C ARG A 291 16.73 34.60 7.18
N CYS A 292 15.96 33.79 7.89
CA CYS A 292 15.92 32.34 7.77
C CYS A 292 14.48 31.91 7.50
N ASN A 293 14.28 30.98 6.57
CA ASN A 293 13.01 30.28 6.36
C ASN A 293 13.23 28.78 6.48
N CYS A 294 12.18 28.04 6.82
CA CYS A 294 12.23 26.59 6.68
C CYS A 294 12.40 26.22 5.20
N SER A 295 13.12 25.12 4.97
CA SER A 295 13.30 24.54 3.64
C SER A 295 11.95 24.11 3.06
N GLU A 296 11.88 23.96 1.74
CA GLU A 296 10.69 23.41 1.07
C GLU A 296 10.34 22.03 1.65
N GLY A 297 9.05 21.80 1.92
CA GLY A 297 8.55 20.61 2.62
C GLY A 297 8.63 20.66 4.15
N TYR A 298 9.10 21.77 4.74
CA TYR A 298 9.19 21.93 6.19
C TYR A 298 8.46 23.19 6.68
N GLU A 299 7.84 23.10 7.85
CA GLU A 299 7.15 24.21 8.52
C GLU A 299 7.62 24.40 9.97
N GLY A 300 7.30 25.55 10.57
CA GLY A 300 7.66 25.86 11.95
C GLY A 300 8.66 27.01 12.08
N ASN A 301 9.63 26.89 12.99
CA ASN A 301 10.49 27.99 13.39
C ASN A 301 11.97 27.74 13.04
N PRO A 302 12.55 28.43 12.03
CA PRO A 302 13.94 28.22 11.62
C PRO A 302 14.99 28.72 12.63
N TYR A 303 14.58 29.51 13.63
CA TYR A 303 15.45 30.10 14.65
C TYR A 303 15.65 29.21 15.87
N VAL A 304 14.93 28.08 15.93
CA VAL A 304 15.00 27.11 17.02
C VAL A 304 15.68 25.83 16.52
N VAL A 305 16.47 25.18 17.38
CA VAL A 305 17.08 23.87 17.07
C VAL A 305 15.95 22.87 16.80
N ASP A 306 16.02 22.17 15.68
CA ASP A 306 14.95 21.28 15.20
C ASP A 306 13.57 21.96 15.13
N GLY A 307 13.53 23.28 14.93
CA GLY A 307 12.28 24.03 14.89
C GLY A 307 11.51 23.93 13.56
N CYS A 308 12.18 23.61 12.45
CA CYS A 308 11.54 23.26 11.18
C CYS A 308 11.24 21.76 11.15
N GLN A 309 9.96 21.43 11.18
CA GLN A 309 9.40 20.09 11.18
C GLN A 309 8.88 19.72 9.80
N ASP A 310 8.92 18.43 9.50
CA ASP A 310 8.42 17.88 8.24
C ASP A 310 6.91 18.13 8.12
N ILE A 311 6.47 18.63 6.96
CA ILE A 311 5.04 18.78 6.68
C ILE A 311 4.51 17.41 6.29
N ASP A 312 3.49 16.90 6.99
CA ASP A 312 2.79 15.69 6.53
C ASP A 312 1.78 16.06 5.44
N GLU A 313 2.23 16.10 4.18
CA GLU A 313 1.35 16.52 3.08
C GLU A 313 0.17 15.54 2.88
N CYS A 314 0.32 14.29 3.32
CA CYS A 314 -0.75 13.29 3.28
C CYS A 314 -1.90 13.61 4.25
N GLN A 315 -1.69 14.46 5.26
CA GLN A 315 -2.76 14.98 6.12
C GLN A 315 -3.51 16.17 5.50
N HIS A 316 -2.93 16.80 4.46
CA HIS A 316 -3.42 18.04 3.85
C HIS A 316 -3.73 17.87 2.35
N LEU A 317 -4.53 16.85 2.00
CA LEU A 317 -4.87 16.51 0.61
C LEU A 317 -5.60 17.62 -0.19
N GLU A 318 -6.18 18.62 0.50
CA GLU A 318 -6.78 19.80 -0.14
C GLU A 318 -5.73 20.71 -0.80
N VAL A 319 -4.56 20.82 -0.17
CA VAL A 319 -3.42 21.63 -0.63
C VAL A 319 -2.46 20.78 -1.46
N TYR A 320 -2.33 19.49 -1.13
CA TYR A 320 -1.43 18.53 -1.76
C TYR A 320 -2.20 17.35 -2.38
N PRO A 321 -2.78 17.51 -3.57
CA PRO A 321 -3.62 16.48 -4.17
C PRO A 321 -2.84 15.21 -4.50
N CYS A 322 -3.35 14.05 -4.07
CA CYS A 322 -2.82 12.73 -4.41
C CYS A 322 -3.95 11.78 -4.83
N ASP A 323 -3.86 11.23 -6.04
CA ASP A 323 -4.76 10.18 -6.56
C ASP A 323 -4.13 8.79 -6.40
N GLY A 324 -4.35 8.18 -5.23
CA GLY A 324 -3.82 6.86 -4.88
C GLY A 324 -3.39 6.74 -3.42
N THR A 325 -2.44 5.85 -3.13
CA THR A 325 -1.85 5.74 -1.79
C THR A 325 -0.81 6.85 -1.59
N CYS A 326 -1.09 7.78 -0.68
CA CYS A 326 -0.13 8.79 -0.25
C CYS A 326 0.85 8.19 0.78
N VAL A 327 2.14 8.48 0.62
CA VAL A 327 3.20 8.13 1.56
C VAL A 327 4.03 9.38 1.82
N ASN A 328 4.02 9.84 3.08
CA ASN A 328 4.84 10.95 3.53
C ASN A 328 6.32 10.54 3.58
N GLU A 329 7.20 11.39 3.09
CA GLU A 329 8.65 11.28 3.16
C GLU A 329 9.24 12.58 3.73
N ALA A 330 10.47 12.55 4.25
CA ALA A 330 11.04 13.77 4.81
C ALA A 330 11.27 14.85 3.73
N GLY A 331 10.55 15.96 3.83
CA GLY A 331 10.52 17.13 2.95
C GLY A 331 9.64 16.97 1.71
N THR A 332 8.88 15.87 1.56
CA THR A 332 8.05 15.63 0.37
C THR A 332 7.08 14.46 0.56
N TYR A 333 6.15 14.26 -0.37
CA TYR A 333 5.27 13.10 -0.39
C TYR A 333 5.31 12.36 -1.73
N LYS A 334 5.05 11.06 -1.68
CA LYS A 334 4.87 10.22 -2.87
C LYS A 334 3.43 9.74 -2.98
N CYS A 335 2.90 9.86 -4.18
CA CYS A 335 1.58 9.35 -4.53
C CYS A 335 1.70 8.13 -5.43
N TYR A 336 1.27 6.97 -4.95
CA TYR A 336 1.26 5.73 -5.73
C TYR A 336 -0.13 5.50 -6.30
N SER A 337 -0.25 5.58 -7.63
CA SER A 337 -1.49 5.24 -8.30
C SER A 337 -1.78 3.74 -8.15
N HIS A 338 -3.04 3.42 -7.85
CA HIS A 338 -3.50 2.05 -7.92
C HIS A 338 -3.63 1.65 -9.40
N ASP A 339 -2.67 0.92 -9.95
CA ASP A 339 -2.89 0.22 -11.24
C ASP A 339 -3.65 -1.08 -10.97
N PRO A 340 -4.96 -1.16 -11.28
CA PRO A 340 -5.74 -2.39 -11.08
C PRO A 340 -5.22 -3.57 -11.94
N ARG A 341 -4.38 -3.33 -12.94
CA ARG A 341 -3.83 -4.39 -13.80
C ARG A 341 -2.79 -5.27 -13.09
N ASN A 342 -2.08 -4.77 -12.10
CA ASN A 342 -1.01 -5.54 -11.44
C ASN A 342 -1.54 -6.59 -10.45
N TYR A 343 -2.67 -6.33 -9.79
CA TYR A 343 -3.28 -7.30 -8.88
C TYR A 343 -3.98 -8.44 -9.61
N ALA A 344 -4.60 -8.17 -10.76
CA ALA A 344 -5.22 -9.21 -11.58
C ALA A 344 -4.19 -10.22 -12.10
N GLY A 345 -3.00 -9.76 -12.51
CA GLY A 345 -1.92 -10.63 -12.97
C GLY A 345 -1.38 -11.58 -11.87
N LEU A 346 -1.22 -11.06 -10.65
CA LEU A 346 -0.79 -11.87 -9.50
C LEU A 346 -1.82 -12.91 -9.07
N ILE A 347 -3.11 -12.56 -9.08
CA ILE A 347 -4.19 -13.49 -8.73
C ILE A 347 -4.31 -14.62 -9.77
N ILE A 348 -4.22 -14.29 -11.06
CA ILE A 348 -4.31 -15.29 -12.14
C ILE A 348 -3.09 -16.24 -12.10
N THR A 349 -1.89 -15.72 -11.87
CA THR A 349 -0.67 -16.56 -11.81
C THR A 349 -0.67 -17.52 -10.63
N ILE A 350 -1.11 -17.09 -9.44
CA ILE A 350 -1.24 -17.96 -8.26
C ILE A 350 -2.31 -19.05 -8.51
N GLY A 351 -3.45 -18.70 -9.10
CA GLY A 351 -4.52 -19.66 -9.41
C GLY A 351 -4.11 -20.74 -10.42
N VAL A 352 -3.42 -20.37 -11.50
CA VAL A 352 -3.02 -21.32 -12.56
C VAL A 352 -1.94 -22.28 -12.06
N THR A 353 -0.94 -21.77 -11.32
CA THR A 353 0.17 -22.60 -10.81
C THR A 353 -0.30 -23.64 -9.79
N THR A 354 -1.17 -23.24 -8.85
CA THR A 354 -1.73 -24.17 -7.86
C THR A 354 -2.67 -25.20 -8.48
N GLY A 355 -3.51 -24.81 -9.44
CA GLY A 355 -4.40 -25.72 -10.15
C GLY A 355 -3.66 -26.80 -10.95
N VAL A 356 -2.65 -26.40 -11.74
CA VAL A 356 -1.83 -27.34 -12.52
C VAL A 356 -1.01 -28.27 -11.62
N GLY A 357 -0.46 -27.75 -10.52
CA GLY A 357 0.28 -28.55 -9.54
C GLY A 357 -0.56 -29.66 -8.91
N LEU A 358 -1.79 -29.34 -8.50
CA LEU A 358 -2.73 -30.33 -7.95
C LEU A 358 -3.13 -31.38 -8.98
N LEU A 359 -3.42 -30.98 -10.22
CA LEU A 359 -3.76 -31.91 -11.30
C LEU A 359 -2.64 -32.92 -11.59
N LEU A 360 -1.39 -32.45 -11.67
CA LEU A 360 -0.23 -33.33 -11.91
C LEU A 360 0.00 -34.29 -10.73
N LEU A 361 -0.22 -33.84 -9.49
CA LEU A 361 -0.10 -34.67 -8.30
C LEU A 361 -1.15 -35.79 -8.30
N PHE A 362 -2.42 -35.47 -8.59
CA PHE A 362 -3.49 -36.47 -8.71
C PHE A 362 -3.19 -37.49 -9.83
N LEU A 363 -2.70 -37.02 -10.99
CA LEU A 363 -2.33 -37.90 -12.09
C LEU A 363 -1.16 -38.82 -11.71
N GLY A 364 -0.15 -38.31 -11.01
CA GLY A 364 0.98 -39.09 -10.49
C GLY A 364 0.55 -40.19 -9.53
N VAL A 365 -0.31 -39.87 -8.56
CA VAL A 365 -0.88 -40.84 -7.61
C VAL A 365 -1.72 -41.90 -8.33
N PHE A 366 -2.53 -41.50 -9.31
CA PHE A 366 -3.34 -42.42 -10.10
C PHE A 366 -2.50 -43.41 -10.91
N LEU A 367 -1.44 -42.94 -11.60
CA LEU A 367 -0.53 -43.82 -12.34
C LEU A 367 0.26 -44.76 -11.42
N LEU A 368 0.70 -44.26 -10.25
CA LEU A 368 1.41 -45.07 -9.26
C LEU A 368 0.53 -46.19 -8.72
N THR A 369 -0.72 -45.90 -8.36
CA THR A 369 -1.67 -46.91 -7.87
C THR A 369 -1.99 -47.98 -8.93
N ARG A 370 -2.12 -47.60 -10.21
CA ARG A 370 -2.26 -48.58 -11.32
C ARG A 370 -1.04 -49.48 -11.43
N LYS A 371 0.19 -48.93 -11.37
CA LYS A 371 1.42 -49.75 -11.39
C LYS A 371 1.52 -50.70 -10.21
N ILE A 372 1.15 -50.25 -9.01
CA ILE A 372 1.18 -51.10 -7.80
C ILE A 372 0.15 -52.23 -7.91
N LYS A 373 -1.09 -51.94 -8.35
CA LYS A 373 -2.13 -52.97 -8.56
C LYS A 373 -1.70 -54.00 -9.61
N ALA A 374 -1.12 -53.56 -10.73
CA ALA A 374 -0.63 -54.46 -11.78
C ALA A 374 0.47 -55.41 -11.27
N ARG A 375 1.47 -54.89 -10.53
CA ARG A 375 2.55 -55.71 -9.96
C ARG A 375 2.03 -56.75 -8.95
N LYS A 376 1.06 -56.37 -8.11
CA LYS A 376 0.45 -57.31 -7.15
C LYS A 376 -0.27 -58.47 -7.85
N ALA A 377 -0.97 -58.22 -8.96
CA ALA A 377 -1.67 -59.26 -9.71
C ALA A 377 -0.70 -60.30 -10.31
N THR A 378 0.42 -59.85 -10.88
CA THR A 378 1.45 -60.75 -11.44
C THR A 378 2.10 -61.62 -10.36
N MET A 379 2.44 -61.03 -9.21
CA MET A 379 3.04 -61.77 -8.08
C MET A 379 2.09 -62.84 -7.50
N GLN A 380 0.77 -62.60 -7.49
CA GLN A 380 -0.19 -63.62 -7.03
C GLN A 380 -0.29 -64.81 -7.98
N ARG A 381 -0.23 -64.58 -9.31
CA ARG A 381 -0.25 -65.66 -10.31
C ARG A 381 0.96 -66.61 -10.15
N GLU A 382 2.15 -66.05 -9.96
CA GLU A 382 3.36 -66.84 -9.72
C GLU A 382 3.30 -67.66 -8.43
N LYS A 383 2.67 -67.12 -7.38
CA LYS A 383 2.48 -67.84 -6.11
C LYS A 383 1.61 -69.09 -6.29
N PHE A 384 0.50 -68.98 -7.03
CA PHE A 384 -0.37 -70.13 -7.29
C PHE A 384 0.30 -71.19 -8.15
N PHE A 385 1.07 -70.80 -9.17
CA PHE A 385 1.83 -71.75 -10.00
C PHE A 385 2.82 -72.59 -9.17
N LYS A 386 3.52 -71.97 -8.22
CA LYS A 386 4.43 -72.68 -7.29
C LYS A 386 3.68 -73.60 -6.33
N GLN A 387 2.54 -73.16 -5.79
CA GLN A 387 1.74 -73.95 -4.84
C GLN A 387 1.10 -75.19 -5.49
N ASN A 388 0.71 -75.12 -6.76
CA ASN A 388 0.11 -76.22 -7.51
C ASN A 388 1.12 -77.25 -8.02
N LYS A 389 2.32 -77.32 -7.41
CA LYS A 389 3.45 -78.14 -7.85
C LYS A 389 3.76 -77.98 -9.35
N GLY A 390 3.49 -76.80 -9.93
CA GLY A 390 3.59 -76.57 -11.38
C GLY A 390 5.01 -76.76 -11.93
N LEU A 391 6.02 -76.53 -11.10
CA LEU A 391 7.43 -76.83 -11.41
C LEU A 391 7.69 -78.33 -11.61
N LEU A 392 7.02 -79.20 -10.84
CA LEU A 392 7.17 -80.65 -10.95
C LEU A 392 6.53 -81.17 -12.25
N LEU A 393 5.34 -80.68 -12.59
CA LEU A 393 4.67 -81.05 -13.84
C LEU A 393 5.41 -80.50 -15.07
N GLN A 394 5.96 -79.29 -14.99
CA GLN A 394 6.81 -78.73 -16.04
C GLN A 394 8.07 -79.57 -16.24
N HIS A 395 8.68 -80.07 -15.16
CA HIS A 395 9.80 -80.99 -15.23
C HIS A 395 9.44 -82.30 -15.95
N LEU A 396 8.30 -82.92 -15.61
CA LEU A 396 7.80 -84.15 -16.25
C LEU A 396 7.51 -83.97 -17.75
N ILE A 397 6.96 -82.81 -18.14
CA ILE A 397 6.71 -82.49 -19.56
C ILE A 397 8.05 -82.27 -20.28
N SER A 398 9.01 -81.60 -19.65
CA SER A 398 10.31 -81.30 -20.26
C SER A 398 11.25 -82.51 -20.35
N SER A 399 11.09 -83.52 -19.50
CA SER A 399 11.96 -84.70 -19.45
C SER A 399 11.70 -85.71 -20.57
N SER A 400 10.57 -85.61 -21.28
CA SER A 400 10.22 -86.47 -22.41
C SER A 400 9.80 -85.63 -23.61
N LYS A 401 10.58 -85.71 -24.70
CA LYS A 401 10.33 -84.95 -25.93
C LYS A 401 8.96 -85.26 -26.55
N ASP A 402 8.51 -86.51 -26.48
CA ASP A 402 7.20 -86.97 -26.98
C ASP A 402 6.03 -86.43 -26.12
N ILE A 403 6.24 -86.23 -24.80
CA ILE A 403 5.24 -85.59 -23.92
C ILE A 403 5.19 -84.07 -24.14
N ALA A 404 6.34 -83.43 -24.31
CA ALA A 404 6.46 -81.99 -24.56
C ALA A 404 5.75 -81.54 -25.84
N GLU A 405 5.80 -82.34 -26.91
CA GLU A 405 5.15 -82.01 -28.19
C GLU A 405 3.61 -82.16 -28.14
N ARG A 406 3.08 -82.97 -27.22
CA ARG A 406 1.64 -83.29 -27.16
C ARG A 406 0.87 -82.61 -26.04
N MET A 407 1.56 -82.15 -25.00
CA MET A 407 0.95 -81.56 -23.81
C MET A 407 1.42 -80.12 -23.60
N LYS A 408 0.48 -79.17 -23.59
CA LYS A 408 0.75 -77.76 -23.32
C LYS A 408 0.22 -77.35 -21.93
N ILE A 409 0.98 -76.55 -21.20
CA ILE A 409 0.48 -75.83 -20.02
C ILE A 409 -0.22 -74.56 -20.52
N PHE A 410 -1.51 -74.43 -20.25
CA PHE A 410 -2.33 -73.29 -20.67
C PHE A 410 -2.46 -72.26 -19.55
N SER A 411 -2.55 -70.98 -19.91
CA SER A 411 -2.86 -69.92 -18.94
C SER A 411 -4.36 -69.87 -18.64
N LEU A 412 -4.73 -69.33 -17.48
CA LEU A 412 -6.16 -69.18 -17.14
C LEU A 412 -6.88 -68.25 -18.12
N GLU A 413 -6.15 -67.28 -18.67
CA GLU A 413 -6.66 -66.33 -19.66
C GLU A 413 -7.00 -67.01 -21.00
N GLU A 414 -6.15 -67.93 -21.46
CA GLU A 414 -6.42 -68.74 -22.66
C GLU A 414 -7.68 -69.60 -22.47
N LEU A 415 -7.85 -70.22 -21.29
CA LEU A 415 -9.04 -71.02 -20.99
C LEU A 415 -10.30 -70.19 -20.85
N ASN A 416 -10.23 -69.02 -20.20
CA ASN A 416 -11.34 -68.08 -20.11
C ASN A 416 -11.78 -67.65 -21.51
N LYS A 417 -10.84 -67.32 -22.40
CA LYS A 417 -11.16 -66.96 -23.78
C LYS A 417 -11.78 -68.12 -24.54
N ALA A 418 -11.25 -69.33 -24.40
CA ALA A 418 -11.75 -70.53 -25.08
C ALA A 418 -13.18 -70.91 -24.65
N THR A 419 -13.51 -70.67 -23.37
CA THR A 419 -14.80 -71.03 -22.75
C THR A 419 -15.77 -69.87 -22.61
N ASN A 420 -15.45 -68.66 -23.10
CA ASN A 420 -16.20 -67.43 -22.83
C ASN A 420 -16.44 -67.21 -21.32
N ASN A 421 -15.37 -67.21 -20.52
CA ASN A 421 -15.39 -67.11 -19.06
C ASN A 421 -16.19 -68.23 -18.37
N PHE A 422 -16.05 -69.48 -18.84
CA PHE A 422 -16.80 -70.65 -18.34
C PHE A 422 -18.31 -70.43 -18.37
N ASP A 423 -18.80 -69.94 -19.51
CA ASP A 423 -20.22 -69.69 -19.74
C ASP A 423 -21.07 -70.96 -19.58
N LYS A 424 -22.21 -70.87 -18.88
CA LYS A 424 -23.11 -72.00 -18.63
C LYS A 424 -23.68 -72.57 -19.94
N SER A 425 -23.85 -71.75 -20.97
CA SER A 425 -24.32 -72.19 -22.29
C SER A 425 -23.34 -73.13 -23.01
N ARG A 426 -22.08 -73.19 -22.57
CA ARG A 426 -21.04 -74.04 -23.14
C ARG A 426 -20.84 -75.34 -22.37
N ILE A 427 -21.67 -75.65 -21.39
CA ILE A 427 -21.56 -76.90 -20.63
C ILE A 427 -21.96 -78.08 -21.54
N VAL A 428 -21.08 -79.07 -21.63
CA VAL A 428 -21.29 -80.33 -22.36
C VAL A 428 -21.73 -81.44 -21.41
N GLY A 429 -21.37 -81.35 -20.13
CA GLY A 429 -21.80 -82.27 -19.09
C GLY A 429 -21.35 -81.84 -17.69
N GLN A 430 -22.09 -82.27 -16.67
CA GLN A 430 -21.80 -82.00 -15.26
C GLN A 430 -21.94 -83.28 -14.45
N GLY A 431 -20.97 -83.55 -13.55
CA GLY A 431 -20.98 -84.72 -12.66
C GLY A 431 -20.25 -84.44 -11.35
N GLY A 432 -20.12 -85.48 -10.51
CA GLY A 432 -19.54 -85.34 -9.15
C GLY A 432 -18.10 -84.82 -9.10
N HIS A 433 -17.33 -85.00 -10.17
CA HIS A 433 -15.92 -84.57 -10.24
C HIS A 433 -15.70 -83.27 -11.04
N GLY A 434 -16.76 -82.54 -11.41
CA GLY A 434 -16.61 -81.28 -12.14
C GLY A 434 -17.64 -81.02 -13.23
N VAL A 435 -17.44 -79.90 -13.92
CA VAL A 435 -18.22 -79.45 -15.08
C VAL A 435 -17.30 -79.46 -16.30
N VAL A 436 -17.80 -79.99 -17.42
CA VAL A 436 -17.10 -80.04 -18.71
C VAL A 436 -17.68 -78.98 -19.64
N TYR A 437 -16.85 -78.10 -20.17
CA TYR A 437 -17.21 -77.02 -21.08
C TYR A 437 -16.68 -77.29 -22.50
N LYS A 438 -17.42 -76.86 -23.52
CA LYS A 438 -16.95 -76.79 -24.91
C LYS A 438 -16.09 -75.55 -25.07
N GLY A 439 -14.79 -75.77 -25.30
CA GLY A 439 -13.82 -74.74 -25.59
C GLY A 439 -13.41 -74.71 -27.05
N ILE A 440 -13.11 -73.52 -27.57
CA ILE A 440 -12.42 -73.34 -28.85
C ILE A 440 -11.06 -72.71 -28.55
N LEU A 441 -9.98 -73.46 -28.79
CA LEU A 441 -8.62 -72.98 -28.58
C LEU A 441 -8.22 -71.94 -29.64
N SER A 442 -7.14 -71.19 -29.38
CA SER A 442 -6.65 -70.16 -30.30
C SER A 442 -6.22 -70.70 -31.67
N ASP A 443 -5.89 -71.98 -31.75
CA ASP A 443 -5.58 -72.71 -32.99
C ASP A 443 -6.82 -73.35 -33.63
N GLN A 444 -8.02 -72.91 -33.26
CA GLN A 444 -9.32 -73.38 -33.74
C GLN A 444 -9.67 -74.83 -33.39
N ARG A 445 -8.87 -75.52 -32.58
CA ARG A 445 -9.22 -76.86 -32.10
C ARG A 445 -10.35 -76.78 -31.07
N VAL A 446 -11.36 -77.62 -31.25
CA VAL A 446 -12.44 -77.80 -30.28
C VAL A 446 -11.97 -78.77 -29.20
N ALA A 447 -12.05 -78.36 -27.94
CA ALA A 447 -11.62 -79.15 -26.80
C ALA A 447 -12.71 -79.22 -25.72
N ALA A 448 -12.72 -80.32 -24.97
CA ALA A 448 -13.50 -80.45 -23.75
C ALA A 448 -12.66 -79.95 -22.57
N ILE A 449 -13.16 -78.94 -21.85
CA ILE A 449 -12.46 -78.26 -20.76
C ILE A 449 -13.13 -78.63 -19.45
N LYS A 450 -12.51 -79.50 -18.66
CA LYS A 450 -13.05 -79.98 -17.39
C LYS A 450 -12.56 -79.09 -16.25
N LYS A 451 -13.50 -78.40 -15.61
CA LYS A 451 -13.30 -77.61 -14.39
C LYS A 451 -13.83 -78.41 -13.18
N PRO A 452 -12.99 -78.81 -12.22
CA PRO A 452 -13.45 -79.55 -11.06
C PRO A 452 -14.31 -78.66 -10.13
N HIS A 453 -15.17 -79.30 -9.32
CA HIS A 453 -15.73 -78.64 -8.14
C HIS A 453 -14.61 -78.49 -7.09
N ALA A 454 -14.68 -77.47 -6.22
CA ALA A 454 -13.59 -77.13 -5.29
C ALA A 454 -12.99 -78.38 -4.58
N ILE A 455 -11.67 -78.55 -4.69
CA ILE A 455 -10.92 -79.77 -4.35
C ILE A 455 -10.24 -79.66 -2.96
N VAL A 456 -10.29 -80.74 -2.15
CA VAL A 456 -9.53 -80.91 -0.90
C VAL A 456 -8.07 -81.32 -1.21
N GLN A 457 -7.08 -80.77 -0.49
CA GLN A 457 -5.62 -80.95 -0.68
C GLN A 457 -5.14 -82.38 -1.01
N ARG A 458 -5.84 -83.42 -0.53
CA ARG A 458 -5.51 -84.84 -0.69
C ARG A 458 -5.70 -85.36 -2.13
N GLU A 459 -6.47 -84.67 -2.95
CA GLU A 459 -6.76 -85.03 -4.36
C GLU A 459 -5.78 -84.38 -5.36
N ILE A 460 -4.90 -83.46 -4.95
CA ILE A 460 -3.89 -82.84 -5.84
C ILE A 460 -2.87 -83.88 -6.33
N GLU A 461 -2.49 -84.83 -5.46
CA GLU A 461 -1.58 -85.91 -5.84
C GLU A 461 -2.27 -86.93 -6.76
N GLN A 462 -3.56 -87.20 -6.53
CA GLN A 462 -4.39 -87.96 -7.47
C GLN A 462 -4.52 -87.24 -8.81
N PHE A 463 -4.71 -85.92 -8.81
CA PHE A 463 -4.73 -85.07 -10.00
C PHE A 463 -3.42 -85.17 -10.78
N ILE A 464 -2.27 -84.97 -10.13
CA ILE A 464 -0.96 -85.07 -10.80
C ILE A 464 -0.73 -86.47 -11.36
N ASN A 465 -1.11 -87.53 -10.64
CA ASN A 465 -1.01 -88.91 -11.12
C ASN A 465 -1.92 -89.18 -12.31
N GLU A 466 -3.16 -88.69 -12.30
CA GLU A 466 -4.09 -88.83 -13.43
C GLU A 466 -3.58 -88.04 -14.65
N VAL A 467 -3.01 -86.83 -14.48
CA VAL A 467 -2.34 -86.08 -15.57
C VAL A 467 -1.16 -86.87 -16.11
N ALA A 468 -0.31 -87.40 -15.22
CA ALA A 468 0.87 -88.14 -15.60
C ALA A 468 0.52 -89.42 -16.38
N ILE A 469 -0.56 -90.13 -16.01
CA ILE A 469 -1.01 -91.34 -16.69
C ILE A 469 -1.67 -90.99 -18.03
N LEU A 470 -2.62 -90.05 -18.05
CA LEU A 470 -3.34 -89.68 -19.27
C LEU A 470 -2.43 -89.00 -20.30
N SER A 471 -1.39 -88.29 -19.86
CA SER A 471 -0.38 -87.72 -20.77
C SER A 471 0.50 -88.79 -21.43
N GLN A 472 0.52 -90.03 -20.93
CA GLN A 472 1.30 -91.15 -21.48
C GLN A 472 0.51 -92.07 -22.42
N ILE A 473 -0.82 -92.01 -22.40
CA ILE A 473 -1.69 -92.92 -23.17
C ILE A 473 -2.06 -92.27 -24.50
N ASN A 474 -1.74 -92.95 -25.61
CA ASN A 474 -2.15 -92.56 -26.96
C ASN A 474 -2.79 -93.75 -27.67
N HIS A 475 -4.12 -93.88 -27.57
CA HIS A 475 -4.85 -95.00 -28.15
C HIS A 475 -6.12 -94.52 -28.85
N ARG A 476 -6.47 -95.12 -30.00
CA ARG A 476 -7.61 -94.71 -30.84
C ARG A 476 -8.97 -94.71 -30.11
N ASN A 477 -9.09 -95.51 -29.05
CA ASN A 477 -10.31 -95.65 -28.25
C ASN A 477 -10.24 -94.92 -26.88
N VAL A 478 -9.20 -94.13 -26.61
CA VAL A 478 -9.04 -93.36 -25.36
C VAL A 478 -8.96 -91.86 -25.69
N VAL A 479 -9.62 -91.05 -24.87
CA VAL A 479 -9.65 -89.59 -25.03
C VAL A 479 -8.24 -89.01 -24.85
N LYS A 480 -7.74 -88.28 -25.85
CA LYS A 480 -6.40 -87.69 -25.81
C LYS A 480 -6.37 -86.43 -24.93
N LEU A 481 -5.39 -86.31 -24.04
CA LEU A 481 -5.17 -85.09 -23.26
C LEU A 481 -4.37 -84.06 -24.10
N PHE A 482 -4.84 -82.80 -24.15
CA PHE A 482 -4.13 -81.71 -24.83
C PHE A 482 -3.32 -80.83 -23.88
N GLY A 483 -3.70 -80.78 -22.61
CA GLY A 483 -3.02 -79.94 -21.63
C GLY A 483 -3.77 -79.76 -20.33
N CYS A 484 -3.22 -78.89 -19.47
CA CYS A 484 -3.83 -78.48 -18.21
C CYS A 484 -3.45 -77.03 -17.89
N CYS A 485 -4.20 -76.40 -16.97
CA CYS A 485 -3.89 -75.09 -16.41
C CYS A 485 -3.69 -75.18 -14.89
N LEU A 486 -2.64 -74.52 -14.40
CA LEU A 486 -2.21 -74.54 -13.00
C LEU A 486 -2.17 -73.13 -12.36
N GLU A 487 -2.70 -72.10 -13.04
CA GLU A 487 -2.68 -70.69 -12.57
C GLU A 487 -3.90 -70.32 -11.71
N THR A 488 -4.67 -71.30 -11.27
CA THR A 488 -5.87 -71.15 -10.43
C THR A 488 -5.55 -71.38 -8.95
N GLU A 489 -6.39 -70.87 -8.05
CA GLU A 489 -6.32 -71.22 -6.63
C GLU A 489 -6.28 -72.74 -6.45
N VAL A 490 -5.55 -73.19 -5.41
CA VAL A 490 -5.08 -74.56 -5.15
C VAL A 490 -6.16 -75.65 -5.26
N GLU A 491 -7.42 -75.27 -5.25
CA GLU A 491 -8.61 -76.11 -5.28
C GLU A 491 -9.22 -76.30 -6.69
N LYS A 492 -8.64 -75.76 -7.78
CA LYS A 492 -9.30 -75.68 -9.10
C LYS A 492 -8.39 -75.91 -10.32
N ALA A 493 -7.57 -76.95 -10.35
CA ALA A 493 -6.77 -77.26 -11.55
C ALA A 493 -7.69 -77.74 -12.70
N ILE A 494 -7.54 -77.18 -13.91
CA ILE A 494 -8.47 -77.38 -15.05
C ILE A 494 -7.80 -78.23 -16.14
N TRP A 495 -8.52 -79.23 -16.67
CA TRP A 495 -8.03 -80.15 -17.70
C TRP A 495 -8.56 -79.82 -19.09
N LEU A 496 -7.77 -80.12 -20.12
CA LEU A 496 -8.15 -80.08 -21.53
C LEU A 496 -8.01 -81.47 -22.15
N SER A 497 -9.11 -82.08 -22.58
CA SER A 497 -9.10 -83.30 -23.37
C SER A 497 -9.69 -83.07 -24.77
N GLY A 498 -9.14 -83.74 -25.78
CA GLY A 498 -9.61 -83.71 -27.16
C GLY A 498 -10.87 -84.55 -27.33
N ALA A 499 -11.86 -84.02 -28.04
CA ALA A 499 -13.12 -84.72 -28.27
C ALA A 499 -12.96 -85.91 -29.23
N PHE A 500 -13.76 -86.97 -29.02
CA PHE A 500 -13.97 -88.03 -30.01
C PHE A 500 -14.56 -87.42 -31.29
N GLN A 501 -13.95 -87.70 -32.45
CA GLN A 501 -14.66 -87.69 -33.72
C GLN A 501 -15.26 -89.08 -33.92
N LYS A 502 -16.57 -89.23 -33.70
CA LYS A 502 -17.30 -90.43 -34.13
C LYS A 502 -18.41 -90.03 -35.11
N ILE A 503 -18.18 -90.44 -36.36
CA ILE A 503 -19.11 -90.81 -37.43
C ILE A 503 -20.53 -90.23 -37.32
N GLY A 504 -20.76 -89.14 -38.08
CA GLY A 504 -22.02 -88.91 -38.79
C GLY A 504 -23.24 -88.44 -38.01
N MET A 505 -23.21 -87.26 -37.38
CA MET A 505 -24.38 -86.36 -37.27
C MET A 505 -23.90 -84.90 -37.24
N PRO A 506 -24.51 -83.98 -38.03
CA PRO A 506 -24.09 -82.58 -38.08
C PRO A 506 -24.49 -81.83 -36.80
N PHE A 507 -23.62 -80.93 -36.33
CA PHE A 507 -24.00 -79.86 -35.41
C PHE A 507 -24.97 -78.95 -36.20
N SER A 508 -26.28 -79.15 -36.08
CA SER A 508 -27.23 -78.24 -36.71
C SER A 508 -27.39 -76.99 -35.85
N ASP A 509 -26.96 -75.86 -36.39
CA ASP A 509 -27.41 -74.55 -36.00
C ASP A 509 -28.93 -74.47 -36.13
N SER A 510 -29.63 -74.24 -35.03
CA SER A 510 -30.96 -73.63 -35.08
C SER A 510 -31.15 -72.77 -33.84
N GLU A 511 -31.27 -71.47 -34.10
CA GLU A 511 -31.87 -70.51 -33.19
C GLU A 511 -33.24 -71.04 -32.77
N ASN A 512 -33.45 -71.23 -31.47
CA ASN A 512 -34.78 -71.11 -30.86
C ASN A 512 -34.64 -70.80 -29.37
N LYS A 513 -35.01 -69.56 -29.02
CA LYS A 513 -35.35 -69.14 -27.67
C LYS A 513 -36.43 -70.07 -27.12
N TRP A 514 -36.17 -70.68 -25.97
CA TRP A 514 -37.24 -71.15 -25.09
C TRP A 514 -37.05 -70.51 -23.72
N SER A 515 -38.05 -69.69 -23.41
CA SER A 515 -38.36 -69.07 -22.13
C SER A 515 -38.39 -70.08 -21.00
N GLN A 516 -37.82 -69.68 -19.85
CA GLN A 516 -37.90 -70.40 -18.60
C GLN A 516 -39.34 -70.35 -18.07
N ASN A 517 -39.98 -71.52 -17.97
CA ASN A 517 -40.85 -71.87 -16.85
C ASN A 517 -41.05 -73.40 -16.82
N GLU A 518 -41.13 -73.89 -15.58
CA GLU A 518 -41.54 -75.22 -15.11
C GLU A 518 -40.58 -76.42 -15.19
N GLU A 519 -40.42 -76.99 -13.99
CA GLU A 519 -39.94 -78.31 -13.63
C GLU A 519 -40.44 -79.41 -14.57
N LEU A 520 -39.52 -80.27 -15.03
CA LEU A 520 -39.76 -81.70 -15.24
C LEU A 520 -38.42 -82.44 -15.44
N GLN A 521 -38.37 -83.66 -14.93
CA GLN A 521 -37.25 -84.60 -14.89
C GLN A 521 -36.51 -84.79 -16.23
N PRO A 522 -35.22 -85.19 -16.21
CA PRO A 522 -34.41 -85.30 -17.41
C PRO A 522 -34.73 -86.57 -18.21
N PRO A 523 -34.88 -86.50 -19.55
CA PRO A 523 -34.72 -87.65 -20.43
C PRO A 523 -33.40 -87.51 -21.19
N PHE A 524 -32.28 -87.80 -20.53
CA PHE A 524 -31.04 -88.16 -21.25
C PHE A 524 -30.30 -89.23 -20.46
N ASP A 525 -30.45 -90.46 -20.96
CA ASP A 525 -29.84 -91.68 -20.47
C ASP A 525 -28.30 -91.55 -20.56
N THR A 526 -27.68 -91.17 -19.44
CA THR A 526 -26.28 -90.72 -19.32
C THR A 526 -25.28 -91.88 -19.27
N LYS A 527 -25.61 -93.00 -19.91
CA LYS A 527 -24.95 -94.30 -19.68
C LYS A 527 -23.57 -94.49 -20.31
N TYR A 528 -23.01 -93.51 -21.03
CA TYR A 528 -21.77 -93.70 -21.80
C TYR A 528 -20.63 -92.69 -21.55
N ILE A 529 -20.69 -91.87 -20.51
CA ILE A 529 -19.54 -91.04 -20.08
C ILE A 529 -19.23 -91.29 -18.59
N ASN A 530 -19.15 -92.57 -18.22
CA ASN A 530 -18.54 -93.03 -16.99
C ASN A 530 -17.50 -94.08 -17.35
N LEU A 531 -16.34 -93.65 -17.87
CA LEU A 531 -15.15 -94.49 -17.84
C LEU A 531 -14.59 -94.46 -16.42
N LYS A 532 -15.09 -95.37 -15.57
CA LYS A 532 -14.32 -95.92 -14.46
C LYS A 532 -13.18 -96.74 -15.08
N LEU A 533 -11.93 -96.33 -14.90
CA LEU A 533 -10.81 -97.26 -14.94
C LEU A 533 -10.62 -97.74 -13.49
N ALA A 534 -11.11 -98.94 -13.21
CA ALA A 534 -10.70 -99.72 -12.05
C ALA A 534 -9.45 -100.50 -12.45
N VAL A 535 -8.35 -100.23 -11.75
CA VAL A 535 -7.18 -101.03 -11.33
C VAL A 535 -6.01 -100.07 -11.16
#